data_AF-A0A1A9V6V1-F1
#
_entry.id   AF-A0A1A9V6V1-F1
#
_cell.length_a   1.000
_cell.length_b   1.000
_cell.length_c   1.000
_cell.angle_alpha   90.00
_cell.angle_beta   90.00
_cell.angle_gamma   90.00
#
_symmetry.space_group_name_H-M   'P 1'
#
loop_
_entity.id
_entity.type
_entity.pdbx_description
1 polymer ?
#
loop_
_entity_poly.entity_id
_entity_poly.type
_entity_poly.pdbx_seq_one_letter_code
_entity_poly.pdbx_strand_id
1 'polypeptide(L)'
;MLHEEAVPALFHKLNVPSTSVAMSKLMYPPLETESSVNGRGKNIEKERAHNLLTVKWAHAINCQQLLDEALNGDYDMIEADIVLGKVFNNSPVMPIMAHPPLTSSDLSLDSFLLQIKLFNLNNPIKMKGVKLDFKSIDVFEGALDTLKLVIPEMTYPVWLNADIIEHTGKGIRAKPVNPKRFLAGCMQFKKAVLSIGWTTSEGPIEDSYTPDDITAMLTVIKENKIDESGLSITFPVRAGLAANSQKVLHDLIRQVEVTNRCTITIWSAPSDCVDTEKLDELILFFGPNRVYLDVPAALENQLNLPGLRTNVCNSLGVGPCTSLLYFSLASIGVILISLLVKKSRI
;
A
#
# COMPACT_ATOMS: atom_id res chain seq x y z
N MET A 1 -2.48 -27.66 6.53
CA MET A 1 -3.93 -27.41 6.72
C MET A 1 -4.21 -27.30 8.21
N LEU A 2 -4.14 -26.08 8.75
CA LEU A 2 -4.75 -25.77 10.05
C LEU A 2 -6.23 -25.48 9.75
N HIS A 3 -7.14 -26.18 10.42
CA HIS A 3 -8.58 -25.97 10.25
C HIS A 3 -8.96 -24.52 10.57
N GLU A 4 -9.75 -23.88 9.71
CA GLU A 4 -10.15 -22.45 9.77
C GLU A 4 -10.82 -22.05 11.09
N GLU A 5 -11.48 -22.97 11.81
CA GLU A 5 -12.03 -22.72 13.16
C GLU A 5 -10.94 -22.37 14.20
N ALA A 6 -9.68 -22.70 13.93
CA ALA A 6 -8.58 -22.41 14.84
C ALA A 6 -7.98 -21.01 14.66
N VAL A 7 -8.20 -20.33 13.53
CA VAL A 7 -7.48 -19.09 13.21
C VAL A 7 -7.82 -17.95 14.19
N PRO A 8 -9.10 -17.61 14.44
CA PRO A 8 -9.47 -16.62 15.46
C PRO A 8 -8.94 -16.95 16.86
N ALA A 9 -8.98 -18.24 17.23
CA ALA A 9 -8.50 -18.73 18.52
C ALA A 9 -6.97 -18.67 18.64
N LEU A 10 -6.24 -18.82 17.53
CA LEU A 10 -4.78 -18.71 17.49
C LEU A 10 -4.33 -17.25 17.64
N PHE A 11 -5.07 -16.30 17.03
CA PHE A 11 -4.77 -14.87 17.14
C PHE A 11 -4.78 -14.38 18.59
N HIS A 12 -5.75 -14.80 19.41
CA HIS A 12 -5.86 -14.37 20.80
C HIS A 12 -4.84 -15.01 21.76
N LYS A 13 -4.29 -16.19 21.43
CA LYS A 13 -3.34 -16.89 22.31
C LYS A 13 -1.90 -16.38 22.23
N LEU A 14 -1.62 -15.51 21.26
CA LEU A 14 -0.27 -15.09 20.91
C LEU A 14 -0.12 -13.57 21.15
N ASN A 15 0.24 -13.18 22.38
CA ASN A 15 0.63 -11.81 22.72
C ASN A 15 1.91 -11.78 23.56
N VAL A 16 2.86 -10.92 23.15
CA VAL A 16 4.12 -10.61 23.84
C VAL A 16 4.34 -9.09 23.70
N PRO A 17 4.86 -8.38 24.74
CA PRO A 17 5.01 -6.92 24.72
C PRO A 17 5.90 -6.39 23.58
N SER A 18 5.52 -5.23 23.03
CA SER A 18 6.17 -4.59 21.89
C SER A 18 7.52 -3.96 22.23
N THR A 19 8.47 -4.02 21.30
CA THR A 19 9.72 -3.23 21.33
C THR A 19 9.59 -2.03 20.40
N SER A 20 9.84 -0.81 20.89
CA SER A 20 9.51 0.46 20.20
C SER A 20 10.32 0.78 18.94
N VAL A 21 11.42 0.09 18.67
CA VAL A 21 12.43 0.51 17.67
C VAL A 21 12.02 0.20 16.21
N ALA A 22 11.36 -0.92 15.94
CA ALA A 22 10.99 -1.30 14.56
C ALA A 22 9.86 -0.43 13.98
N MET A 23 9.03 0.16 14.85
CA MET A 23 7.87 0.97 14.45
C MET A 23 8.22 2.32 13.86
N SER A 24 9.31 2.93 14.34
CA SER A 24 9.64 4.29 13.92
C SER A 24 9.96 4.34 12.43
N LYS A 25 10.68 3.35 11.88
CA LYS A 25 11.07 3.29 10.45
C LYS A 25 9.88 3.28 9.48
N LEU A 26 8.77 2.64 9.85
CA LEU A 26 7.66 2.34 8.94
C LEU A 26 6.60 3.44 8.87
N MET A 27 6.70 4.48 9.69
CA MET A 27 5.64 5.47 9.85
C MET A 27 6.15 6.89 9.69
N TYR A 28 5.25 7.75 9.18
CA TYR A 28 5.44 9.18 9.21
C TYR A 28 5.55 9.65 10.68
N PRO A 29 6.54 10.49 11.03
CA PRO A 29 6.78 10.87 12.42
C PRO A 29 5.57 11.59 13.04
N PRO A 30 5.37 11.47 14.36
CA PRO A 30 4.33 12.22 15.05
C PRO A 30 4.60 13.73 14.96
N LEU A 31 3.55 14.53 14.72
CA LEU A 31 3.57 15.97 15.02
C LEU A 31 3.97 16.15 16.49
N GLU A 32 4.99 16.96 16.77
CA GLU A 32 5.32 17.37 18.13
C GLU A 32 4.06 17.98 18.76
N THR A 33 3.43 17.25 19.67
CA THR A 33 2.51 17.87 20.61
C THR A 33 3.37 18.75 21.51
N GLU A 34 3.10 20.05 21.56
CA GLU A 34 3.73 20.96 22.52
C GLU A 34 3.58 20.35 23.92
N SER A 35 4.63 19.69 24.39
CA SER A 35 4.67 19.20 25.76
C SER A 35 4.72 20.44 26.65
N SER A 36 3.73 20.55 27.52
CA SER A 36 3.62 21.55 28.56
C SER A 36 5.00 21.96 29.12
N VAL A 37 5.23 23.26 29.11
CA VAL A 37 6.36 23.93 29.72
C VAL A 37 6.52 23.44 31.15
N ASN A 38 7.52 22.60 31.40
CA ASN A 38 8.18 22.55 32.69
C ASN A 38 9.65 22.14 32.49
N GLY A 39 10.52 23.07 32.86
CA GLY A 39 11.95 23.02 32.61
C GLY A 39 12.64 21.83 33.27
N ARG A 40 13.36 21.07 32.45
CA ARG A 40 14.68 20.51 32.71
C ARG A 40 15.26 20.07 31.38
N GLY A 41 16.48 20.52 31.08
CA GLY A 41 17.17 20.25 29.83
C GLY A 41 17.15 18.76 29.49
N LYS A 42 16.30 18.39 28.54
CA LYS A 42 16.41 17.12 27.84
C LYS A 42 17.48 17.34 26.77
N ASN A 43 18.46 16.45 26.73
CA ASN A 43 19.23 16.24 25.51
C ASN A 43 18.20 16.02 24.40
N ILE A 44 18.07 16.99 23.50
CA ILE A 44 17.33 16.83 22.27
C ILE A 44 18.15 15.82 21.49
N GLU A 45 17.88 14.53 21.68
CA GLU A 45 18.17 13.55 20.64
C GLU A 45 17.43 14.09 19.42
N LYS A 46 18.19 14.69 18.51
CA LYS A 46 17.71 15.19 17.24
C LYS A 46 17.10 13.97 16.55
N GLU A 47 15.78 13.83 16.66
CA GLU A 47 15.01 12.71 16.12
C GLU A 47 15.47 12.55 14.67
N ARG A 48 16.11 11.41 14.37
CA ARG A 48 16.66 11.17 13.03
C ARG A 48 15.50 11.34 12.06
N ALA A 49 15.62 12.29 11.12
CA ALA A 49 14.62 12.52 10.09
C ALA A 49 14.26 11.17 9.43
N HIS A 50 12.99 10.79 9.53
CA HIS A 50 12.48 9.51 9.04
C HIS A 50 12.43 9.52 7.51
N ASN A 51 13.34 8.80 6.89
CA ASN A 51 13.42 8.74 5.44
C ASN A 51 12.53 7.62 4.88
N LEU A 52 11.30 7.97 4.53
CA LEU A 52 10.28 7.06 4.03
C LEU A 52 10.62 6.47 2.65
N LEU A 53 11.53 7.11 1.89
CA LEU A 53 12.06 6.56 0.63
C LEU A 53 12.88 5.28 0.84
N THR A 54 13.29 4.98 2.08
CA THR A 54 14.05 3.76 2.39
C THR A 54 13.17 2.57 2.78
N VAL A 55 11.85 2.77 2.87
CA VAL A 55 10.90 1.70 3.14
C VAL A 55 10.77 0.82 1.89
N LYS A 56 11.10 -0.45 2.04
CA LYS A 56 11.09 -1.44 0.95
C LYS A 56 9.75 -2.16 0.87
N TRP A 57 9.20 -2.25 -0.33
CA TRP A 57 7.88 -2.82 -0.58
C TRP A 57 7.99 -4.18 -1.29
N ALA A 58 7.34 -5.19 -0.73
CA ALA A 58 6.99 -6.41 -1.44
C ALA A 58 5.60 -6.19 -2.05
N HIS A 59 5.56 -5.90 -3.35
CA HIS A 59 4.35 -5.51 -4.08
C HIS A 59 3.61 -6.73 -4.68
N ALA A 60 2.28 -6.69 -4.69
CA ALA A 60 1.40 -7.69 -5.31
C ALA A 60 1.62 -9.12 -4.80
N ILE A 61 1.74 -9.30 -3.48
CA ILE A 61 2.00 -10.58 -2.82
C ILE A 61 0.71 -11.41 -2.74
N ASN A 62 0.34 -11.96 -3.90
CA ASN A 62 -0.99 -12.50 -4.18
C ASN A 62 -1.10 -14.03 -4.13
N CYS A 63 -0.09 -14.73 -3.62
CA CYS A 63 -0.12 -16.19 -3.44
C CYS A 63 0.83 -16.63 -2.32
N GLN A 64 0.71 -17.89 -1.87
CA GLN A 64 1.52 -18.43 -0.78
C GLN A 64 3.02 -18.38 -1.08
N GLN A 65 3.42 -18.73 -2.31
CA GLN A 65 4.82 -18.68 -2.71
C GLN A 65 5.41 -17.26 -2.55
N LEU A 66 4.69 -16.24 -3.05
CA LEU A 66 5.15 -14.85 -2.94
C LEU A 66 5.20 -14.39 -1.48
N LEU A 67 4.26 -14.84 -0.64
CA LEU A 67 4.30 -14.52 0.79
C LEU A 67 5.55 -15.10 1.46
N ASP A 68 5.87 -16.37 1.18
CA ASP A 68 7.07 -17.02 1.72
C ASP A 68 8.35 -16.27 1.30
N GLU A 69 8.42 -15.84 0.03
CA GLU A 69 9.53 -15.04 -0.49
C GLU A 69 9.60 -13.66 0.20
N ALA A 70 8.48 -12.96 0.35
CA ALA A 70 8.41 -11.64 0.97
C ALA A 70 8.79 -11.66 2.46
N LEU A 71 8.38 -12.69 3.21
CA LEU A 71 8.73 -12.86 4.63
C LEU A 71 10.24 -13.10 4.80
N ASN A 72 10.85 -13.88 3.90
CA ASN A 72 12.29 -14.16 3.93
C ASN A 72 13.14 -13.03 3.31
N GLY A 73 12.52 -12.17 2.50
CA GLY A 73 13.17 -11.05 1.82
C GLY A 73 13.46 -9.84 2.70
N ASP A 74 14.29 -8.94 2.18
CA ASP A 74 14.62 -7.65 2.78
C ASP A 74 13.58 -6.59 2.42
N TYR A 75 12.35 -6.81 2.90
CA TYR A 75 11.22 -5.91 2.76
C TYR A 75 10.72 -5.40 4.10
N ASP A 76 10.17 -4.19 4.11
CA ASP A 76 9.62 -3.53 5.28
C ASP A 76 8.08 -3.61 5.31
N MET A 77 7.45 -3.49 4.14
CA MET A 77 6.00 -3.54 3.94
C MET A 77 5.65 -4.64 2.94
N ILE A 78 4.59 -5.41 3.22
CA ILE A 78 4.01 -6.39 2.31
C ILE A 78 2.66 -5.85 1.83
N GLU A 79 2.52 -5.66 0.54
CA GLU A 79 1.29 -5.23 -0.12
C GLU A 79 0.68 -6.42 -0.86
N ALA A 80 -0.64 -6.56 -0.77
CA ALA A 80 -1.37 -7.61 -1.47
C ALA A 80 -2.77 -7.15 -1.87
N ASP A 81 -3.18 -7.60 -3.06
CA ASP A 81 -4.50 -7.37 -3.62
C ASP A 81 -5.51 -8.35 -3.04
N ILE A 82 -6.72 -7.86 -2.75
CA ILE A 82 -7.78 -8.65 -2.14
C ILE A 82 -9.02 -8.61 -3.01
N VAL A 83 -9.52 -9.81 -3.35
CA VAL A 83 -10.76 -10.03 -4.09
C VAL A 83 -11.65 -11.04 -3.38
N LEU A 84 -12.94 -11.04 -3.69
CA LEU A 84 -13.80 -12.17 -3.35
C LEU A 84 -13.51 -13.32 -4.31
N GLY A 85 -13.20 -14.49 -3.76
CA GLY A 85 -12.89 -15.67 -4.54
C GLY A 85 -12.89 -16.92 -3.68
N LYS A 86 -12.24 -17.97 -4.17
CA LYS A 86 -12.13 -19.24 -3.47
C LYS A 86 -10.67 -19.62 -3.26
N VAL A 87 -10.35 -20.13 -2.08
CA VAL A 87 -9.14 -20.93 -1.92
C VAL A 87 -9.29 -22.20 -2.78
N PHE A 88 -8.21 -22.71 -3.35
CA PHE A 88 -8.23 -23.96 -4.11
C PHE A 88 -9.00 -25.07 -3.36
N ASN A 89 -9.76 -25.90 -4.09
CA ASN A 89 -10.61 -27.00 -3.59
C ASN A 89 -12.02 -26.64 -3.05
N ASN A 90 -12.78 -25.83 -3.79
CA ASN A 90 -14.23 -25.62 -3.55
C ASN A 90 -14.62 -25.05 -2.17
N SER A 91 -13.75 -24.25 -1.56
CA SER A 91 -14.09 -23.44 -0.37
C SER A 91 -15.25 -22.45 -0.66
N PRO A 92 -15.98 -22.00 0.38
CA PRO A 92 -16.92 -20.89 0.23
C PRO A 92 -16.23 -19.65 -0.32
N VAL A 93 -17.02 -18.76 -0.94
CA VAL A 93 -16.49 -17.47 -1.40
C VAL A 93 -16.06 -16.65 -0.18
N MET A 94 -14.81 -16.18 -0.19
CA MET A 94 -14.19 -15.42 0.90
C MET A 94 -13.17 -14.41 0.34
N PRO A 95 -12.71 -13.44 1.16
CA PRO A 95 -11.56 -12.62 0.82
C PRO A 95 -10.28 -13.45 0.66
N ILE A 96 -9.67 -13.36 -0.52
CA ILE A 96 -8.43 -14.05 -0.88
C ILE A 96 -7.39 -13.07 -1.42
N MET A 97 -6.12 -13.43 -1.31
CA MET A 97 -5.01 -12.70 -1.93
C MET A 97 -5.02 -13.00 -3.43
N ALA A 98 -5.40 -12.04 -4.27
CA ALA A 98 -5.42 -12.16 -5.72
C ALA A 98 -5.72 -10.81 -6.38
N HIS A 99 -5.12 -10.57 -7.56
CA HIS A 99 -5.45 -9.44 -8.41
C HIS A 99 -6.49 -9.82 -9.49
N PRO A 100 -7.50 -8.99 -9.77
CA PRO A 100 -8.44 -9.21 -10.88
C PRO A 100 -7.72 -9.47 -12.22
N PRO A 101 -8.27 -10.34 -13.10
CA PRO A 101 -9.57 -11.01 -13.00
C PRO A 101 -9.52 -12.34 -12.23
N LEU A 102 -8.44 -12.65 -11.52
CA LEU A 102 -8.35 -13.89 -10.76
C LEU A 102 -9.40 -13.89 -9.63
N THR A 103 -10.05 -15.04 -9.47
CA THR A 103 -11.08 -15.27 -8.43
C THR A 103 -10.77 -16.53 -7.62
N SER A 104 -9.52 -16.99 -7.70
CA SER A 104 -9.00 -18.13 -6.96
C SER A 104 -7.55 -17.91 -6.59
N SER A 105 -7.16 -18.39 -5.41
CA SER A 105 -5.79 -18.32 -4.88
C SER A 105 -5.51 -19.51 -3.98
N ASP A 106 -4.25 -19.77 -3.66
CA ASP A 106 -3.86 -20.68 -2.56
C ASP A 106 -3.88 -19.99 -1.20
N LEU A 107 -4.15 -18.68 -1.14
CA LEU A 107 -3.95 -17.88 0.05
C LEU A 107 -5.20 -17.03 0.39
N SER A 108 -5.83 -17.34 1.53
CA SER A 108 -6.91 -16.51 2.10
C SER A 108 -6.36 -15.31 2.87
N LEU A 109 -7.21 -14.29 3.09
CA LEU A 109 -6.88 -13.15 3.95
C LEU A 109 -6.49 -13.57 5.36
N ASP A 110 -7.25 -14.47 5.96
CA ASP A 110 -7.02 -14.97 7.30
C ASP A 110 -5.65 -15.65 7.43
N SER A 111 -5.31 -16.51 6.46
CA SER A 111 -4.02 -17.20 6.41
C SER A 111 -2.86 -16.22 6.22
N PHE A 112 -3.00 -15.26 5.29
CA PHE A 112 -2.00 -14.22 5.02
C PHE A 112 -1.69 -13.40 6.28
N LEU A 113 -2.71 -12.87 6.95
CA LEU A 113 -2.53 -12.06 8.15
C LEU A 113 -1.97 -12.87 9.33
N LEU A 114 -2.38 -14.13 9.47
CA LEU A 114 -1.88 -15.00 10.54
C LEU A 114 -0.39 -15.30 10.37
N GLN A 115 0.03 -15.61 9.15
CA GLN A 115 1.43 -15.91 8.84
C GLN A 115 2.33 -14.70 9.07
N ILE A 116 1.90 -13.49 8.66
CA ILE A 116 2.64 -12.25 8.95
C ILE A 116 2.72 -12.01 10.47
N LYS A 117 1.62 -12.21 11.22
CA LYS A 117 1.65 -12.07 12.69
C LYS A 117 2.65 -13.04 13.31
N LEU A 118 2.60 -14.31 12.94
CA LEU A 118 3.52 -15.33 13.43
C LEU A 118 4.98 -15.01 13.09
N PHE A 119 5.23 -14.56 11.86
CA PHE A 119 6.57 -14.13 11.46
C PHE A 119 7.06 -12.97 12.33
N ASN A 120 6.24 -11.93 12.51
CA ASN A 120 6.60 -10.75 13.28
C ASN A 120 6.84 -11.04 14.77
N LEU A 121 6.08 -11.96 15.36
CA LEU A 121 6.29 -12.43 16.73
C LEU A 121 7.64 -13.14 16.89
N ASN A 122 8.04 -13.93 15.88
CA ASN A 122 9.30 -14.67 15.90
C ASN A 122 10.50 -13.81 15.45
N ASN A 123 10.26 -12.69 14.76
CA ASN A 123 11.28 -11.85 14.15
C ASN A 123 11.05 -10.35 14.45
N PRO A 124 11.04 -9.92 15.73
CA PRO A 124 10.68 -8.55 16.10
C PRO A 124 11.57 -7.46 15.50
N ILE A 125 12.81 -7.80 15.12
CA ILE A 125 13.76 -6.87 14.47
C ILE A 125 13.47 -6.71 12.97
N LYS A 126 12.94 -7.76 12.32
CA LYS A 126 12.65 -7.79 10.87
C LYS A 126 11.15 -7.68 10.59
N MET A 127 10.42 -7.02 11.50
CA MET A 127 8.98 -6.91 11.47
C MET A 127 8.48 -6.33 10.14
N LYS A 128 7.43 -6.94 9.58
CA LYS A 128 6.78 -6.50 8.35
C LYS A 128 5.51 -5.72 8.67
N GLY A 129 5.34 -4.54 8.11
CA GLY A 129 4.01 -3.92 8.02
C GLY A 129 3.21 -4.53 6.87
N VAL A 130 1.91 -4.25 6.83
CA VAL A 130 1.01 -4.80 5.80
C VAL A 130 0.15 -3.72 5.16
N LYS A 131 -0.05 -3.80 3.85
CA LYS A 131 -0.98 -2.97 3.08
C LYS A 131 -1.96 -3.86 2.34
N LEU A 132 -3.24 -3.70 2.66
CA LEU A 132 -4.34 -4.52 2.19
C LEU A 132 -5.10 -3.77 1.10
N ASP A 133 -4.91 -4.14 -0.17
CA ASP A 133 -5.52 -3.46 -1.31
C ASP A 133 -6.86 -4.11 -1.73
N PHE A 134 -7.96 -3.51 -1.27
CA PHE A 134 -9.30 -4.00 -1.55
C PHE A 134 -9.77 -3.56 -2.93
N LYS A 135 -10.01 -4.53 -3.82
CA LYS A 135 -10.41 -4.26 -5.21
C LYS A 135 -11.92 -4.04 -5.41
N SER A 136 -12.73 -4.22 -4.37
CA SER A 136 -14.17 -3.93 -4.40
C SER A 136 -14.72 -3.63 -3.00
N ILE A 137 -15.90 -3.02 -2.94
CA ILE A 137 -16.55 -2.80 -1.64
C ILE A 137 -17.02 -4.11 -1.00
N ASP A 138 -17.44 -5.08 -1.80
CA ASP A 138 -17.97 -6.35 -1.31
C ASP A 138 -16.87 -7.19 -0.65
N VAL A 139 -15.64 -7.15 -1.16
CA VAL A 139 -14.49 -7.82 -0.51
C VAL A 139 -14.10 -7.13 0.79
N PHE A 140 -14.11 -5.79 0.84
CA PHE A 140 -13.82 -5.06 2.06
C PHE A 140 -14.82 -5.37 3.16
N GLU A 141 -16.12 -5.35 2.85
CA GLU A 141 -17.15 -5.70 3.82
C GLU A 141 -17.10 -7.18 4.25
N GLY A 142 -16.81 -8.09 3.31
CA GLY A 142 -16.58 -9.49 3.60
C GLY A 142 -15.36 -9.76 4.49
N ALA A 143 -14.42 -8.81 4.57
CA ALA A 143 -13.22 -8.90 5.41
C ALA A 143 -13.39 -8.27 6.81
N LEU A 144 -14.45 -7.47 7.05
CA LEU A 144 -14.55 -6.65 8.27
C LEU A 144 -14.46 -7.45 9.57
N ASP A 145 -15.04 -8.65 9.62
CA ASP A 145 -15.04 -9.46 10.84
C ASP A 145 -13.64 -10.02 11.14
N THR A 146 -12.91 -10.47 10.11
CA THR A 146 -11.48 -10.80 10.25
C THR A 146 -10.70 -9.57 10.72
N LEU A 147 -10.86 -8.42 10.06
CA LEU A 147 -10.11 -7.21 10.39
C LEU A 147 -10.33 -6.73 11.83
N LYS A 148 -11.58 -6.77 12.33
CA LYS A 148 -11.92 -6.42 13.73
C LYS A 148 -11.22 -7.31 14.74
N LEU A 149 -11.00 -8.57 14.40
CA LEU A 149 -10.33 -9.51 15.28
C LEU A 149 -8.80 -9.34 15.26
N VAL A 150 -8.23 -9.14 14.07
CA VAL A 150 -6.77 -9.21 13.88
C VAL A 150 -6.05 -7.86 14.08
N ILE A 151 -6.60 -6.75 13.60
CA ILE A 151 -5.94 -5.44 13.63
C ILE A 151 -5.63 -4.97 15.07
N PRO A 152 -6.52 -5.11 16.07
CA PRO A 152 -6.22 -4.70 17.45
C PRO A 152 -4.98 -5.38 18.05
N GLU A 153 -4.69 -6.59 17.59
CA GLU A 153 -3.59 -7.45 18.05
C GLU A 153 -2.28 -7.22 17.26
N MET A 154 -2.26 -6.33 16.26
CA MET A 154 -1.07 -6.00 15.50
C MET A 154 -0.30 -4.86 16.15
N THR A 155 0.99 -5.08 16.37
CA THR A 155 1.95 -4.08 16.88
C THR A 155 2.75 -3.42 15.77
N TYR A 156 2.31 -3.58 14.51
CA TYR A 156 2.92 -3.09 13.29
C TYR A 156 1.90 -2.37 12.40
N PRO A 157 2.33 -1.53 11.44
CA PRO A 157 1.41 -0.77 10.63
C PRO A 157 0.56 -1.69 9.76
N VAL A 158 -0.74 -1.40 9.76
CA VAL A 158 -1.72 -1.98 8.85
C VAL A 158 -2.31 -0.85 8.04
N TRP A 159 -2.22 -0.96 6.72
CA TRP A 159 -2.74 0.03 5.80
C TRP A 159 -3.97 -0.56 5.10
N LEU A 160 -5.08 0.17 5.15
CA LEU A 160 -6.30 -0.19 4.45
C LEU A 160 -6.31 0.60 3.13
N ASN A 161 -6.06 -0.09 2.03
CA ASN A 161 -5.91 0.49 0.71
C ASN A 161 -7.14 0.27 -0.16
N ALA A 162 -7.58 1.33 -0.85
CA ALA A 162 -8.54 1.21 -1.93
C ALA A 162 -8.47 2.43 -2.86
N ASP A 163 -8.72 2.19 -4.15
CA ASP A 163 -9.02 3.24 -5.11
C ASP A 163 -10.49 3.62 -5.04
N ILE A 164 -10.78 4.82 -4.52
CA ILE A 164 -12.14 5.25 -4.18
C ILE A 164 -12.66 6.41 -5.05
N ILE A 165 -11.77 7.05 -5.81
CA ILE A 165 -12.11 8.08 -6.80
C ILE A 165 -11.79 7.55 -8.20
N GLU A 166 -12.59 7.89 -9.20
CA GLU A 166 -12.21 7.63 -10.59
C GLU A 166 -11.38 8.79 -11.12
N HIS A 167 -10.20 8.52 -11.68
CA HIS A 167 -9.42 9.56 -12.35
C HIS A 167 -10.11 10.05 -13.62
N THR A 168 -10.15 11.36 -13.82
CA THR A 168 -10.85 12.06 -14.92
C THR A 168 -10.20 11.89 -16.30
N GLY A 169 -8.97 11.36 -16.38
CA GLY A 169 -8.25 11.15 -17.65
C GLY A 169 -8.89 10.15 -18.60
N LYS A 170 -8.24 9.91 -19.75
CA LYS A 170 -8.74 8.98 -20.77
C LYS A 170 -8.29 7.55 -20.46
N GLY A 171 -9.15 6.57 -20.75
CA GLY A 171 -8.82 5.14 -20.64
C GLY A 171 -9.91 4.33 -19.96
N ILE A 172 -9.79 2.99 -20.04
CA ILE A 172 -10.71 2.06 -19.38
C ILE A 172 -10.15 1.78 -17.98
N ARG A 173 -10.95 2.08 -16.96
CA ARG A 173 -10.57 1.91 -15.55
C ARG A 173 -11.43 0.89 -14.86
N ALA A 174 -10.90 0.34 -13.78
CA ALA A 174 -11.69 -0.38 -12.81
C ALA A 174 -12.72 0.57 -12.18
N LYS A 175 -13.86 0.01 -11.76
CA LYS A 175 -14.85 0.73 -10.97
C LYS A 175 -14.25 1.04 -9.60
N PRO A 176 -14.28 2.30 -9.12
CA PRO A 176 -13.83 2.62 -7.77
C PRO A 176 -14.61 1.87 -6.69
N VAL A 177 -13.92 1.57 -5.59
CA VAL A 177 -14.55 1.11 -4.36
C VAL A 177 -15.47 2.21 -3.84
N ASN A 178 -16.64 1.84 -3.33
CA ASN A 178 -17.60 2.83 -2.83
C ASN A 178 -16.98 3.65 -1.66
N PRO A 179 -16.74 4.96 -1.82
CA PRO A 179 -15.99 5.75 -0.84
C PRO A 179 -16.71 5.79 0.51
N LYS A 180 -18.03 6.02 0.50
CA LYS A 180 -18.82 6.15 1.73
C LYS A 180 -18.76 4.89 2.60
N ARG A 181 -18.99 3.72 2.00
CA ARG A 181 -18.99 2.44 2.72
C ARG A 181 -17.59 2.06 3.18
N PHE A 182 -16.57 2.26 2.32
CA PHE A 182 -15.18 1.95 2.65
C PHE A 182 -14.67 2.81 3.82
N LEU A 183 -14.84 4.13 3.74
CA LEU A 183 -14.40 5.08 4.76
C LEU A 183 -15.12 4.86 6.10
N ALA A 184 -16.43 4.58 6.07
CA ALA A 184 -17.18 4.22 7.26
C ALA A 184 -16.65 2.96 7.95
N GLY A 185 -16.26 1.94 7.17
CA GLY A 185 -15.61 0.75 7.72
C GLY A 185 -14.22 1.06 8.31
N CYS A 186 -13.40 1.83 7.59
CA CYS A 186 -12.05 2.19 8.02
C CYS A 186 -12.03 2.94 9.36
N MET A 187 -13.06 3.75 9.65
CA MET A 187 -13.17 4.49 10.92
C MET A 187 -13.19 3.60 12.17
N GLN A 188 -13.46 2.30 12.04
CA GLN A 188 -13.42 1.32 13.13
C GLN A 188 -11.97 1.00 13.57
N PHE A 189 -10.97 1.28 12.74
CA PHE A 189 -9.58 0.86 12.93
C PHE A 189 -8.65 2.03 13.22
N LYS A 190 -8.70 2.58 14.44
CA LYS A 190 -7.95 3.81 14.81
C LYS A 190 -6.43 3.74 14.71
N LYS A 191 -5.86 2.53 14.67
CA LYS A 191 -4.42 2.30 14.51
C LYS A 191 -3.99 2.09 13.05
N ALA A 192 -4.95 1.93 12.12
CA ALA A 192 -4.65 1.71 10.71
C ALA A 192 -4.31 3.02 10.00
N VAL A 193 -3.51 2.92 8.94
CA VAL A 193 -3.29 4.00 7.98
C VAL A 193 -4.33 3.87 6.87
N LEU A 194 -4.99 4.97 6.54
CA LEU A 194 -5.91 5.03 5.41
C LEU A 194 -5.12 5.31 4.12
N SER A 195 -5.13 4.38 3.18
CA SER A 195 -4.43 4.52 1.89
C SER A 195 -5.46 4.65 0.78
N ILE A 196 -5.79 5.88 0.37
CA ILE A 196 -6.94 6.14 -0.51
C ILE A 196 -6.51 6.76 -1.84
N GLY A 197 -6.79 6.05 -2.92
CA GLY A 197 -6.30 6.36 -4.26
C GLY A 197 -7.38 6.66 -5.28
N TRP A 198 -6.93 6.65 -6.53
CA TRP A 198 -7.74 6.84 -7.72
C TRP A 198 -7.63 5.60 -8.59
N THR A 199 -8.75 5.13 -9.14
CA THR A 199 -8.66 4.15 -10.22
C THR A 199 -8.05 4.85 -11.43
N THR A 200 -6.98 4.26 -11.94
CA THR A 200 -6.19 4.81 -13.06
C THR A 200 -6.10 3.76 -14.16
N SER A 201 -5.73 4.21 -15.35
CA SER A 201 -5.51 3.37 -16.52
C SER A 201 -4.18 3.72 -17.13
N GLU A 202 -3.55 2.78 -17.85
CA GLU A 202 -2.40 3.12 -18.68
C GLU A 202 -2.80 4.28 -19.61
N GLY A 203 -1.96 5.31 -19.64
CA GLY A 203 -2.25 6.57 -20.30
C GLY A 203 -1.00 7.12 -20.97
N PRO A 204 -1.15 8.18 -21.79
CA PRO A 204 0.00 8.86 -22.37
C PRO A 204 0.90 9.43 -21.27
N ILE A 205 2.20 9.58 -21.56
CA ILE A 205 3.19 10.10 -20.61
C ILE A 205 2.89 11.53 -20.12
N GLU A 206 2.06 12.28 -20.86
CA GLU A 206 1.64 13.65 -20.55
C GLU A 206 0.38 13.71 -19.69
N ASP A 207 -0.20 12.56 -19.34
CA ASP A 207 -1.39 12.53 -18.48
C ASP A 207 -1.02 12.92 -17.03
N SER A 208 -2.00 13.44 -16.30
CA SER A 208 -1.78 14.04 -14.98
C SER A 208 -3.07 14.03 -14.16
N TYR A 209 -2.95 13.93 -12.85
CA TYR A 209 -4.05 14.27 -11.95
C TYR A 209 -4.51 15.71 -12.18
N THR A 210 -5.82 15.91 -12.14
CA THR A 210 -6.48 17.19 -12.41
C THR A 210 -6.99 17.84 -11.12
N PRO A 211 -7.33 19.14 -11.15
CA PRO A 211 -8.01 19.80 -10.03
C PRO A 211 -9.33 19.11 -9.63
N ASP A 212 -10.03 18.50 -10.59
CA ASP A 212 -11.28 17.77 -10.33
C ASP A 212 -11.00 16.47 -9.55
N ASP A 213 -9.92 15.77 -9.87
CA ASP A 213 -9.50 14.57 -9.11
C ASP A 213 -9.21 14.91 -7.65
N ILE A 214 -8.54 16.05 -7.40
CA ILE A 214 -8.23 16.54 -6.06
C ILE A 214 -9.48 17.00 -5.33
N THR A 215 -10.36 17.75 -6.01
CA THR A 215 -11.62 18.22 -5.45
C THR A 215 -12.52 17.05 -5.04
N ALA A 216 -12.58 16.00 -5.87
CA ALA A 216 -13.34 14.79 -5.55
C ALA A 216 -12.78 14.09 -4.29
N MET A 217 -11.45 13.96 -4.18
CA MET A 217 -10.80 13.35 -3.00
C MET A 217 -11.07 14.17 -1.72
N LEU A 218 -10.90 15.50 -1.78
CA LEU A 218 -11.18 16.38 -0.64
C LEU A 218 -12.65 16.34 -0.22
N THR A 219 -13.56 16.27 -1.19
CA THR A 219 -15.00 16.16 -0.95
C THR A 219 -15.31 14.86 -0.19
N VAL A 220 -14.80 13.71 -0.64
CA VAL A 220 -15.09 12.44 0.05
C VAL A 220 -14.47 12.38 1.44
N ILE A 221 -13.30 12.97 1.67
CA ILE A 221 -12.69 13.07 3.01
C ILE A 221 -13.64 13.82 3.95
N LYS A 222 -14.10 15.00 3.54
CA LYS A 222 -14.97 15.88 4.34
C LYS A 222 -16.36 15.29 4.57
N GLU A 223 -17.01 14.81 3.51
CA GLU A 223 -18.37 14.25 3.61
C GLU A 223 -18.44 13.00 4.50
N ASN A 224 -17.33 12.27 4.62
CA ASN A 224 -17.22 11.08 5.46
C ASN A 224 -16.52 11.33 6.79
N LYS A 225 -16.27 12.60 7.16
CA LYS A 225 -15.69 13.03 8.45
C LYS A 225 -14.32 12.42 8.74
N ILE A 226 -13.53 12.16 7.69
CA ILE A 226 -12.18 11.65 7.84
C ILE A 226 -11.24 12.73 8.38
N ASP A 227 -11.52 13.99 8.07
CA ASP A 227 -10.90 15.19 8.63
C ASP A 227 -11.08 15.33 10.15
N GLU A 228 -12.15 14.75 10.71
CA GLU A 228 -12.40 14.71 12.15
C GLU A 228 -11.84 13.43 12.83
N SER A 229 -11.33 12.48 12.06
CA SER A 229 -11.08 11.11 12.56
C SER A 229 -9.75 10.92 13.29
N GLY A 230 -8.77 11.80 13.05
CA GLY A 230 -7.39 11.64 13.51
C GLY A 230 -6.59 10.51 12.83
N LEU A 231 -7.18 9.81 11.85
CA LEU A 231 -6.48 8.78 11.08
C LEU A 231 -5.34 9.40 10.27
N SER A 232 -4.24 8.65 10.14
CA SER A 232 -3.18 9.00 9.19
C SER A 232 -3.61 8.58 7.79
N ILE A 233 -3.33 9.41 6.80
CA ILE A 233 -3.72 9.21 5.41
C ILE A 233 -2.45 9.09 4.56
N THR A 234 -2.47 8.21 3.57
CA THR A 234 -1.51 8.26 2.48
C THR A 234 -2.27 8.23 1.16
N PHE A 235 -1.78 8.98 0.19
CA PHE A 235 -2.35 9.03 -1.16
C PHE A 235 -1.48 8.19 -2.09
N PRO A 236 -1.87 6.95 -2.43
CA PRO A 236 -1.23 6.20 -3.50
C PRO A 236 -1.47 6.90 -4.84
N VAL A 237 -0.40 7.44 -5.42
CA VAL A 237 -0.41 8.13 -6.71
C VAL A 237 0.43 7.36 -7.71
N ARG A 238 -0.10 7.17 -8.92
CA ARG A 238 0.61 6.46 -9.98
C ARG A 238 1.73 7.32 -10.54
N ALA A 239 2.94 6.81 -10.61
CA ALA A 239 4.15 7.57 -10.96
C ALA A 239 4.03 8.30 -12.30
N GLY A 240 3.48 7.64 -13.34
CA GLY A 240 3.30 8.24 -14.67
C GLY A 240 2.39 9.48 -14.67
N LEU A 241 1.38 9.53 -13.78
CA LEU A 241 0.53 10.70 -13.61
C LEU A 241 1.17 11.71 -12.66
N ALA A 242 1.72 11.22 -11.55
CA ALA A 242 2.25 12.04 -10.46
C ALA A 242 3.38 12.97 -10.93
N ALA A 243 4.25 12.48 -11.83
CA ALA A 243 5.32 13.26 -12.44
C ALA A 243 4.83 14.60 -13.03
N ASN A 244 3.62 14.64 -13.60
CA ASN A 244 3.04 15.84 -14.19
C ASN A 244 2.08 16.60 -13.25
N SER A 245 1.99 16.22 -11.96
CA SER A 245 0.91 16.66 -11.07
C SER A 245 1.39 17.42 -9.82
N GLN A 246 2.64 17.89 -9.78
CA GLN A 246 3.22 18.53 -8.59
C GLN A 246 2.29 19.59 -7.96
N LYS A 247 1.76 20.51 -8.76
CA LYS A 247 0.90 21.60 -8.25
C LYS A 247 -0.36 21.05 -7.56
N VAL A 248 -1.10 20.16 -8.21
CA VAL A 248 -2.38 19.68 -7.69
C VAL A 248 -2.18 18.73 -6.50
N LEU A 249 -1.11 17.93 -6.50
CA LEU A 249 -0.76 17.07 -5.36
C LEU A 249 -0.32 17.91 -4.15
N HIS A 250 0.40 19.00 -4.38
CA HIS A 250 0.75 19.93 -3.32
C HIS A 250 -0.50 20.61 -2.73
N ASP A 251 -1.45 21.02 -3.59
CA ASP A 251 -2.73 21.60 -3.16
C ASP A 251 -3.57 20.58 -2.34
N LEU A 252 -3.52 19.29 -2.67
CA LEU A 252 -4.13 18.20 -1.88
C LEU A 252 -3.48 18.08 -0.49
N ILE A 253 -2.15 17.90 -0.46
CA ILE A 253 -1.41 17.67 0.78
C ILE A 253 -1.56 18.85 1.74
N ARG A 254 -1.42 20.08 1.23
CA ARG A 254 -1.60 21.31 2.02
C ARG A 254 -2.96 21.38 2.70
N GLN A 255 -4.02 20.95 2.03
CA GLN A 255 -5.37 21.01 2.59
C GLN A 255 -5.62 19.91 3.62
N VAL A 256 -5.13 18.69 3.37
CA VAL A 256 -5.35 17.54 4.25
C VAL A 256 -4.44 17.59 5.48
N GLU A 257 -3.23 18.15 5.37
CA GLU A 257 -2.27 18.19 6.48
C GLU A 257 -2.71 19.07 7.66
N VAL A 258 -3.72 19.93 7.44
CA VAL A 258 -4.34 20.75 8.50
C VAL A 258 -5.09 19.88 9.51
N THR A 259 -5.67 18.76 9.06
CA THR A 259 -6.57 17.93 9.86
C THR A 259 -6.01 16.53 10.14
N ASN A 260 -5.21 15.99 9.22
CA ASN A 260 -4.68 14.64 9.31
C ASN A 260 -3.18 14.62 9.03
N ARG A 261 -2.47 13.65 9.61
CA ARG A 261 -1.13 13.32 9.12
C ARG A 261 -1.27 12.75 7.71
N CYS A 262 -0.54 13.29 6.74
CA CYS A 262 -0.62 12.81 5.37
C CYS A 262 0.74 12.62 4.69
N THR A 263 0.83 11.56 3.89
CA THR A 263 1.96 11.22 3.03
C THR A 263 1.48 10.94 1.60
N ILE A 264 2.44 10.82 0.68
CA ILE A 264 2.20 10.31 -0.68
C ILE A 264 2.92 8.96 -0.79
N THR A 265 2.27 7.98 -1.43
CA THR A 265 2.90 6.74 -1.84
C THR A 265 2.96 6.72 -3.36
N ILE A 266 4.13 6.92 -3.94
CA ILE A 266 4.31 6.85 -5.39
C ILE A 266 4.42 5.38 -5.76
N TRP A 267 3.50 4.89 -6.59
CA TRP A 267 3.50 3.51 -7.09
C TRP A 267 3.55 3.45 -8.61
N SER A 268 4.02 2.34 -9.18
CA SER A 268 4.06 2.19 -10.63
C SER A 268 3.92 0.74 -11.07
N ALA A 269 3.17 0.51 -12.15
CA ALA A 269 3.18 -0.77 -12.84
C ALA A 269 4.48 -0.91 -13.67
N PRO A 270 5.01 -2.14 -13.87
CA PRO A 270 6.19 -2.34 -14.73
C PRO A 270 6.04 -1.83 -16.17
N SER A 271 4.80 -1.68 -16.65
CA SER A 271 4.47 -1.19 -17.99
C SER A 271 4.34 0.34 -18.08
N ASP A 272 4.42 1.07 -16.96
CA ASP A 272 4.22 2.51 -16.97
C ASP A 272 5.35 3.25 -17.69
N CYS A 273 4.95 4.19 -18.55
CA CYS A 273 5.85 5.23 -19.04
C CYS A 273 5.90 6.35 -18.00
N VAL A 274 7.10 6.66 -17.51
CA VAL A 274 7.30 7.67 -16.46
C VAL A 274 8.39 8.66 -16.88
N ASP A 275 8.08 9.95 -16.79
CA ASP A 275 9.06 11.02 -16.91
C ASP A 275 9.88 11.08 -15.60
N THR A 276 11.06 10.47 -15.61
CA THR A 276 11.89 10.30 -14.40
C THR A 276 12.44 11.62 -13.88
N GLU A 277 12.74 12.58 -14.75
CA GLU A 277 13.25 13.90 -14.35
C GLU A 277 12.17 14.64 -13.55
N LYS A 278 10.94 14.68 -14.07
CA LYS A 278 9.82 15.28 -13.34
C LYS A 278 9.44 14.50 -12.08
N LEU A 279 9.58 13.17 -12.08
CA LEU A 279 9.35 12.37 -10.87
C LEU A 279 10.38 12.69 -9.79
N ASP A 280 11.65 12.85 -10.15
CA ASP A 280 12.71 13.27 -9.22
C ASP A 280 12.39 14.65 -8.63
N GLU A 281 12.00 15.62 -9.47
CA GLU A 281 11.56 16.95 -9.02
C GLU A 281 10.40 16.87 -8.02
N LEU A 282 9.39 16.03 -8.30
CA LEU A 282 8.26 15.80 -7.40
C LEU A 282 8.69 15.22 -6.06
N ILE A 283 9.53 14.18 -6.07
CA ILE A 283 10.02 13.52 -4.85
C ILE A 283 10.84 14.50 -4.01
N LEU A 284 11.71 15.27 -4.67
CA LEU A 284 12.52 16.31 -4.02
C LEU A 284 11.65 17.41 -3.42
N PHE A 285 10.58 17.80 -4.11
CA PHE A 285 9.64 18.83 -3.67
C PHE A 285 8.92 18.44 -2.36
N PHE A 286 8.41 17.20 -2.26
CA PHE A 286 7.75 16.73 -1.03
C PHE A 286 8.73 16.31 0.06
N GLY A 287 9.92 15.86 -0.35
CA GLY A 287 10.98 15.44 0.54
C GLY A 287 10.85 14.01 1.08
N PRO A 288 11.95 13.48 1.64
CA PRO A 288 12.09 12.07 2.00
C PRO A 288 11.17 11.66 3.16
N ASN A 289 10.73 12.63 3.95
CA ASN A 289 9.92 12.36 5.12
C ASN A 289 8.44 12.25 4.77
N ARG A 290 8.01 12.50 3.53
CA ARG A 290 6.59 12.46 3.11
C ARG A 290 6.29 11.49 1.98
N VAL A 291 7.32 10.93 1.35
CA VAL A 291 7.16 10.10 0.16
C VAL A 291 7.59 8.66 0.46
N TYR A 292 6.66 7.73 0.32
CA TYR A 292 6.97 6.32 0.12
C TYR A 292 7.12 6.03 -1.37
N LEU A 293 8.03 5.13 -1.72
CA LEU A 293 8.27 4.72 -3.09
C LEU A 293 8.06 3.20 -3.25
N ASP A 294 6.96 2.83 -3.88
CA ASP A 294 6.56 1.45 -4.20
C ASP A 294 6.60 1.25 -5.72
N VAL A 295 7.81 1.27 -6.30
CA VAL A 295 8.02 1.20 -7.75
C VAL A 295 8.91 0.01 -8.13
N PRO A 296 8.80 -0.51 -9.36
CA PRO A 296 9.68 -1.57 -9.84
C PRO A 296 11.15 -1.14 -9.80
N ALA A 297 12.05 -2.07 -9.49
CA ALA A 297 13.49 -1.81 -9.43
C ALA A 297 14.05 -1.17 -10.72
N ALA A 298 13.47 -1.48 -11.88
CA ALA A 298 13.84 -0.87 -13.15
C ALA A 298 13.58 0.64 -13.18
N LEU A 299 12.44 1.12 -12.65
CA LEU A 299 12.13 2.54 -12.52
C LEU A 299 12.98 3.15 -11.40
N GLU A 300 13.07 2.47 -10.26
CA GLU A 300 13.84 2.94 -9.11
C GLU A 300 15.31 3.24 -9.46
N ASN A 301 15.95 2.39 -10.27
CA ASN A 301 17.33 2.54 -10.72
C ASN A 301 17.54 3.71 -11.70
N GLN A 302 16.47 4.27 -12.27
CA GLN A 302 16.53 5.44 -13.15
C GLN A 302 16.43 6.76 -12.36
N LEU A 303 15.96 6.72 -11.11
CA LEU A 303 15.76 7.91 -10.29
C LEU A 303 17.08 8.43 -9.73
N ASN A 304 17.32 9.72 -9.90
CA ASN A 304 18.50 10.41 -9.42
C ASN A 304 18.17 11.23 -8.17
N LEU A 305 18.18 10.55 -7.00
CA LEU A 305 17.86 11.13 -5.70
C LEU A 305 19.10 11.25 -4.78
N PRO A 306 20.10 12.10 -5.12
CA PRO A 306 21.35 12.19 -4.39
C PRO A 306 21.14 12.69 -2.95
N GLY A 307 21.79 12.02 -1.98
CA GLY A 307 21.74 12.38 -0.55
C GLY A 307 20.43 12.01 0.17
N LEU A 308 19.39 11.64 -0.56
CA LEU A 308 18.09 11.21 -0.02
C LEU A 308 17.98 9.71 0.17
N ARG A 309 18.96 8.93 -0.29
CA ARG A 309 19.01 7.47 -0.10
C ARG A 309 20.23 7.01 0.69
N THR A 310 21.14 7.92 1.07
CA THR A 310 22.32 7.56 1.85
C THR A 310 21.96 7.29 3.31
N ASN A 311 21.62 6.03 3.59
CA ASN A 311 21.84 5.37 4.89
C ASN A 311 21.70 3.84 4.78
N VAL A 312 22.40 3.15 3.86
CA VAL A 312 22.75 1.72 4.03
C VAL A 312 24.08 1.38 3.33
N CYS A 313 25.10 1.10 4.15
CA CYS A 313 26.30 0.27 3.93
C CYS A 313 27.34 0.63 2.85
N ASN A 314 28.34 1.42 3.27
CA ASN A 314 29.74 1.02 3.06
C ASN A 314 30.06 -0.14 4.02
N SER A 315 29.69 -1.36 3.65
CA SER A 315 30.37 -2.57 4.14
C SER A 315 29.92 -3.78 3.32
N LEU A 316 30.90 -4.35 2.62
CA LEU A 316 30.93 -5.70 2.05
C LEU A 316 30.03 -5.92 0.82
N GLY A 317 30.69 -5.85 -0.33
CA GLY A 317 30.12 -6.22 -1.61
C GLY A 317 29.70 -7.69 -1.62
N VAL A 318 28.42 -7.90 -1.93
CA VAL A 318 27.91 -9.08 -2.62
C VAL A 318 26.99 -8.53 -3.71
N GLY A 319 27.30 -8.88 -4.96
CA GLY A 319 26.66 -8.33 -6.15
C GLY A 319 25.18 -8.71 -6.28
N PRO A 320 24.47 -8.14 -7.27
CA PRO A 320 23.04 -8.32 -7.44
C PRO A 320 22.72 -9.75 -7.88
N CYS A 321 21.91 -10.47 -7.08
CA CYS A 321 21.20 -11.65 -7.56
C CYS A 321 20.09 -11.20 -8.50
N THR A 322 20.30 -11.39 -9.80
CA THR A 322 19.30 -11.22 -10.84
C THR A 322 18.25 -12.33 -10.72
N SER A 323 17.04 -12.02 -10.26
CA SER A 323 15.85 -12.83 -10.55
C SER A 323 15.05 -12.16 -11.67
N LEU A 324 15.63 -12.20 -12.88
CA LEU A 324 14.85 -12.15 -14.10
C LEU A 324 14.17 -13.52 -14.24
N LEU A 325 12.84 -13.56 -14.21
CA LEU A 325 11.95 -14.35 -15.10
C LEU A 325 10.55 -14.49 -14.47
N TYR A 326 9.55 -14.49 -15.35
CA TYR A 326 8.12 -14.79 -15.14
C TYR A 326 7.12 -13.64 -14.93
N PHE A 327 7.12 -12.69 -15.87
CA PHE A 327 5.86 -12.13 -16.39
C PHE A 327 5.53 -12.81 -17.72
N SER A 328 4.71 -13.87 -17.69
CA SER A 328 3.96 -14.38 -18.85
C SER A 328 3.35 -15.71 -18.45
N LEU A 329 2.03 -15.75 -18.22
CA LEU A 329 1.15 -16.84 -18.67
C LEU A 329 -0.35 -16.47 -18.54
N ALA A 330 -0.71 -15.40 -17.82
CA ALA A 330 -2.10 -14.96 -17.73
C ALA A 330 -2.61 -14.10 -18.90
N SER A 331 -1.72 -13.42 -19.66
CA SER A 331 -2.14 -12.52 -20.77
C SER A 331 -2.25 -13.20 -22.15
N ILE A 332 -1.73 -14.41 -22.35
CA ILE A 332 -1.81 -15.09 -23.66
C ILE A 332 -3.19 -15.76 -23.86
N GLY A 333 -3.89 -16.11 -22.78
CA GLY A 333 -5.22 -16.74 -22.85
C GLY A 333 -6.34 -15.83 -23.36
N VAL A 334 -6.23 -14.51 -23.16
CA VAL A 334 -7.29 -13.56 -23.54
C VAL A 334 -7.21 -13.19 -25.03
N ILE A 335 -6.00 -13.11 -25.61
CA ILE A 335 -5.81 -12.75 -27.02
C ILE A 335 -6.27 -13.87 -27.96
N LEU A 336 -6.09 -15.15 -27.59
CA LEU A 336 -6.48 -16.27 -28.44
C LEU A 336 -8.01 -16.45 -28.52
N ILE A 337 -8.74 -16.14 -27.45
CA ILE A 337 -10.21 -16.25 -27.42
C ILE A 337 -10.86 -15.16 -28.28
N SER A 338 -10.33 -13.92 -28.26
CA SER A 338 -10.85 -12.84 -29.12
C SER A 338 -10.61 -13.08 -30.61
N LEU A 339 -9.54 -13.79 -30.99
CA LEU A 339 -9.26 -14.16 -32.38
C LEU A 339 -10.11 -15.34 -32.87
N LEU A 340 -10.47 -16.28 -32.00
CA LEU A 340 -11.33 -17.40 -32.35
C LEU A 340 -12.80 -17.00 -32.54
N VAL A 341 -13.31 -16.05 -31.75
CA VAL A 341 -14.70 -15.55 -31.92
C VAL A 341 -14.89 -14.74 -33.22
N LYS A 342 -13.84 -14.09 -33.72
CA LYS A 342 -13.89 -13.35 -34.99
C LYS A 342 -13.88 -14.24 -36.23
N LYS A 343 -13.38 -15.48 -36.14
CA LYS A 343 -13.26 -16.40 -37.29
C LYS A 343 -14.51 -17.28 -37.50
N SER A 344 -15.47 -17.25 -36.58
CA SER A 344 -16.74 -18.00 -36.67
C SER A 344 -17.94 -17.16 -37.14
N ARG A 345 -17.71 -15.92 -37.59
CA ARG A 345 -18.72 -15.05 -38.21
C ARG A 345 -18.22 -14.50 -39.55
N ILE A 346 -17.95 -15.39 -40.51
CA ILE A 346 -18.02 -15.12 -41.96
C ILE A 346 -18.60 -16.38 -42.60
#